data_AF-A0A0R1GYV8-F1
#
_entry.id   AF-A0A0R1GYV8-F1
#
_cell.length_a   1.000
_cell.length_b   1.000
_cell.length_c   1.000
_cell.angle_alpha   90.00
_cell.angle_beta   90.00
_cell.angle_gamma   90.00
#
_symmetry.space_group_name_H-M   'P 1'
#
loop_
_entity.id
_entity.type
_entity.pdbx_description
1 polymer ?
#
loop_
_entity_poly.entity_id
_entity_poly.type
_entity_poly.pdbx_seq_one_letter_code
_entity_poly.pdbx_strand_id
1 'polypeptide(L)'
;MQTFSKIRPWIAGIVACLTIGGPLVVMIDGYVLMAQNDPLHPDVLVLIGLLVWGLVGLIGVLTYGIHTYHVGWRQLPTRQRILLALYGIVFLIGLCVWLAFLGLVPYQWVDWIIYGRAD
;
A
#
# COMPACT_ATOMS: atom_id res chain seq x y z
N MET A 1 27.62 2.89 -21.34
CA MET A 1 26.54 3.45 -20.51
C MET A 1 25.13 2.95 -20.91
N GLN A 2 24.94 1.72 -21.43
CA GLN A 2 23.59 1.22 -21.80
C GLN A 2 22.98 0.24 -20.79
N THR A 3 23.77 -0.34 -19.89
CA THR A 3 23.31 -1.36 -18.93
C THR A 3 22.42 -0.80 -17.82
N PHE A 4 22.72 0.41 -17.32
CA PHE A 4 21.94 1.06 -16.27
C PHE A 4 20.50 1.39 -16.69
N SER A 5 20.27 1.67 -17.98
CA SER A 5 18.93 1.97 -18.51
C SER A 5 17.99 0.76 -18.45
N LYS A 6 18.50 -0.45 -18.73
CA LYS A 6 17.72 -1.70 -18.70
C LYS A 6 17.44 -2.22 -17.29
N ILE A 7 18.33 -1.94 -16.33
CA ILE A 7 18.21 -2.42 -14.94
C ILE A 7 17.22 -1.56 -14.14
N ARG A 8 17.16 -0.25 -14.42
CA ARG A 8 16.29 0.70 -13.73
C ARG A 8 14.80 0.28 -13.62
N PRO A 9 14.13 -0.24 -14.68
CA PRO A 9 12.76 -0.72 -14.54
C PRO A 9 12.63 -2.03 -13.75
N TRP A 10 13.68 -2.86 -13.71
CA TRP A 10 13.72 -4.08 -12.89
C TRP A 10 13.86 -3.73 -11.40
N ILE A 11 14.72 -2.77 -11.06
CA ILE A 11 14.85 -2.24 -9.70
C ILE A 11 13.51 -1.66 -9.24
N ALA A 12 12.83 -0.88 -10.09
CA ALA A 12 11.52 -0.33 -9.74
C ALA A 12 10.49 -1.42 -9.43
N GLY A 13 10.48 -2.52 -10.19
CA GLY A 13 9.64 -3.67 -9.92
C GLY A 13 9.98 -4.38 -8.61
N ILE A 14 11.26 -4.61 -8.33
CA ILE A 14 11.72 -5.24 -7.08
C ILE A 14 11.38 -4.36 -5.88
N VAL A 15 11.65 -3.06 -5.96
CA VAL A 15 11.32 -2.10 -4.90
C VAL A 15 9.81 -2.04 -4.69
N ALA A 16 9.00 -2.02 -5.76
CA ALA A 16 7.55 -2.07 -5.62
C ALA A 16 7.09 -3.37 -4.94
N CYS A 17 7.67 -4.51 -5.32
CA CYS A 17 7.35 -5.80 -4.70
C CYS A 17 7.73 -5.81 -3.21
N LEU A 18 8.89 -5.25 -2.84
CA LEU A 18 9.33 -5.19 -1.44
C LEU A 18 8.49 -4.20 -0.62
N THR A 19 8.20 -3.03 -1.16
CA THR A 19 7.51 -1.95 -0.45
C THR A 19 6.01 -2.17 -0.35
N ILE A 20 5.38 -2.81 -1.34
CA ILE A 20 3.97 -3.18 -1.31
C ILE A 20 3.81 -4.55 -0.64
N GLY A 21 4.68 -5.51 -0.97
CA GLY A 21 4.61 -6.89 -0.48
C GLY A 21 5.02 -7.03 0.99
N GLY A 22 6.00 -6.27 1.46
CA GLY A 22 6.45 -6.31 2.87
C GLY A 22 5.32 -6.03 3.86
N PRO A 23 4.61 -4.89 3.77
CA PRO A 23 3.46 -4.60 4.62
C PRO A 23 2.33 -5.61 4.44
N LEU A 24 2.13 -6.12 3.21
CA LEU A 24 1.17 -7.19 2.93
C LEU A 24 1.45 -8.47 3.71
N VAL A 25 2.72 -8.90 3.78
CA VAL A 25 3.12 -10.08 4.56
C VAL A 25 2.87 -9.86 6.06
N VAL A 26 3.20 -8.67 6.57
CA VAL A 26 2.93 -8.30 7.97
C VAL A 26 1.43 -8.33 8.27
N MET A 27 0.59 -7.84 7.35
CA MET A 27 -0.86 -7.94 7.49
C MET A 27 -1.33 -9.39 7.49
N ILE A 28 -0.87 -10.22 6.54
CA ILE A 28 -1.25 -11.64 6.47
C ILE A 28 -0.87 -12.37 7.77
N ASP A 29 0.33 -12.14 8.29
CA ASP A 29 0.79 -12.73 9.55
C ASP A 29 -0.12 -12.30 10.72
N GLY A 30 -0.47 -11.01 10.78
CA GLY A 30 -1.44 -10.49 11.73
C GLY A 30 -2.83 -11.13 11.61
N TYR A 31 -3.36 -11.33 10.40
CA TYR A 31 -4.64 -12.04 10.17
C TYR A 31 -4.57 -13.53 10.54
N VAL A 32 -3.46 -14.21 10.26
CA VAL A 32 -3.25 -15.63 10.59
C VAL A 32 -3.19 -15.81 12.10
N LEU A 33 -2.46 -14.95 12.80
CA LEU A 33 -2.47 -14.89 14.26
C LEU A 33 -3.91 -14.68 14.72
N MET A 34 -4.60 -13.64 14.23
CA MET A 34 -5.99 -13.36 14.60
C MET A 34 -6.92 -14.58 14.51
N ALA A 35 -6.83 -15.34 13.41
CA ALA A 35 -7.61 -16.56 13.18
C ALA A 35 -7.32 -17.70 14.19
N GLN A 36 -6.16 -17.69 14.86
CA GLN A 36 -5.76 -18.68 15.87
C GLN A 36 -6.29 -18.37 17.28
N ASN A 37 -7.05 -17.27 17.48
CA ASN A 37 -7.62 -16.86 18.79
C ASN A 37 -6.61 -16.76 19.96
N ASP A 38 -5.32 -16.60 19.69
CA ASP A 38 -4.30 -16.27 20.69
C ASP A 38 -4.61 -14.90 21.37
N PRO A 39 -4.73 -14.82 22.70
CA PRO A 39 -5.07 -13.56 23.37
C PRO A 39 -3.97 -12.48 23.30
N LEU A 40 -2.76 -12.85 22.86
CA LEU A 40 -1.61 -11.97 22.68
C LEU A 40 -1.49 -11.43 21.24
N HIS A 41 -2.58 -11.49 20.48
CA HIS A 41 -2.65 -10.99 19.12
C HIS A 41 -2.25 -9.52 19.02
N PRO A 42 -1.25 -9.21 18.18
CA PRO A 42 -0.98 -7.84 17.87
C PRO A 42 -1.91 -7.43 16.72
N ASP A 43 -3.15 -7.05 17.05
CA ASP A 43 -4.02 -6.25 16.18
C ASP A 43 -3.27 -5.01 15.63
N VAL A 44 -2.32 -4.56 16.44
CA VAL A 44 -1.31 -3.56 16.15
C VAL A 44 -0.46 -3.90 14.91
N LEU A 45 -0.14 -5.17 14.62
CA LEU A 45 0.61 -5.55 13.41
C LEU A 45 -0.20 -5.35 12.14
N VAL A 46 -1.49 -5.75 12.13
CA VAL A 46 -2.37 -5.52 10.98
C VAL A 46 -2.55 -4.02 10.74
N LEU A 47 -2.77 -3.28 11.83
CA LEU A 47 -2.92 -1.83 11.80
C LEU A 47 -1.64 -1.11 11.32
N ILE A 48 -0.47 -1.48 11.85
CA ILE A 48 0.84 -0.95 11.41
C ILE A 48 1.06 -1.30 9.94
N GLY A 49 0.75 -2.53 9.54
CA GLY A 49 0.82 -2.97 8.15
C GLY A 49 0.02 -2.06 7.23
N LEU A 50 -1.25 -1.83 7.54
CA LEU A 50 -2.14 -0.93 6.79
C LEU A 50 -1.65 0.52 6.76
N LEU A 51 -1.18 1.06 7.90
CA LEU A 51 -0.65 2.42 8.00
C LEU A 51 0.60 2.62 7.13
N VAL A 52 1.54 1.68 7.22
CA VAL A 52 2.77 1.70 6.41
C VAL A 52 2.42 1.51 4.93
N TRP A 53 1.44 0.66 4.61
CA TRP A 53 0.98 0.45 3.24
C TRP A 53 0.41 1.72 2.62
N GLY A 54 -0.41 2.47 3.36
CA GLY A 54 -0.90 3.79 2.96
C GLY A 54 0.23 4.79 2.69
N LEU A 55 1.24 4.81 3.55
CA LEU A 55 2.44 5.66 3.41
C LEU A 55 3.23 5.32 2.14
N VAL A 56 3.47 4.04 1.89
CA VAL A 56 4.12 3.56 0.67
C VAL A 56 3.32 3.95 -0.58
N GLY A 57 1.99 3.78 -0.53
CA GLY A 57 1.08 4.23 -1.57
C GLY A 57 1.23 5.73 -1.84
N LEU A 58 1.19 6.56 -0.81
CA LEU A 58 1.30 8.02 -0.92
C LEU A 58 2.62 8.43 -1.57
N ILE A 59 3.75 7.90 -1.08
CA ILE A 59 5.07 8.21 -1.63
C ILE A 59 5.15 7.78 -3.10
N GLY A 60 4.61 6.61 -3.44
CA GLY A 60 4.53 6.12 -4.81
C GLY A 60 3.71 7.05 -5.70
N VAL A 61 2.50 7.40 -5.29
CA VAL A 61 1.63 8.33 -6.04
C VAL A 61 2.27 9.69 -6.22
N LEU A 62 2.91 10.25 -5.19
CA LEU A 62 3.62 11.53 -5.30
C LEU A 62 4.78 11.43 -6.29
N THR A 63 5.63 10.41 -6.15
CA THR A 63 6.82 10.24 -6.99
C THR A 63 6.45 10.05 -8.46
N TYR A 64 5.53 9.13 -8.75
CA TYR A 64 5.10 8.85 -10.11
C TYR A 64 4.13 9.92 -10.65
N GLY A 65 3.36 10.58 -9.79
CA GLY A 65 2.45 11.67 -10.14
C GLY A 65 3.20 12.94 -10.53
N ILE A 66 4.23 13.33 -9.78
CA ILE A 66 5.11 14.46 -10.14
C ILE A 66 5.84 14.15 -11.45
N HIS A 67 6.33 12.91 -11.63
CA HIS A 67 6.96 12.50 -12.88
C HIS A 67 5.98 12.57 -14.07
N THR A 68 4.74 12.16 -13.85
CA THR A 68 3.65 12.24 -14.83
C THR A 68 3.31 13.69 -15.19
N TYR A 69 3.30 14.59 -14.20
CA TYR A 69 3.04 16.01 -14.42
C TYR A 69 4.12 16.66 -15.30
N HIS A 70 5.39 16.31 -15.09
CA HIS A 70 6.51 16.85 -15.86
C HIS A 70 6.61 16.30 -17.29
N VAL A 71 6.35 14.99 -17.50
CA VAL A 71 6.53 14.33 -18.81
C VAL A 71 5.24 14.30 -19.63
N GLY A 72 4.09 14.42 -18.98
CA GLY A 72 2.77 14.30 -19.58
C GLY A 72 2.31 12.84 -19.70
N TRP A 73 1.04 12.60 -19.38
CA TRP A 73 0.44 11.27 -19.32
C TRP A 73 0.67 10.42 -20.57
N ARG A 74 0.57 11.03 -21.76
CA ARG A 74 0.68 10.34 -23.06
C ARG A 74 2.07 9.78 -23.36
N GLN A 75 3.13 10.38 -22.83
CA GLN A 75 4.51 9.99 -23.12
C GLN A 75 5.07 8.96 -22.13
N LEU A 76 4.31 8.61 -21.09
CA LEU A 76 4.76 7.63 -20.10
C LEU A 76 4.75 6.20 -20.65
N PRO A 77 5.83 5.43 -20.42
CA PRO A 77 5.86 4.00 -20.71
C PRO A 77 4.82 3.25 -19.86
N THR A 78 4.19 2.23 -20.45
CA THR A 78 3.10 1.44 -19.84
C THR A 78 3.43 0.93 -18.43
N ARG A 79 4.68 0.55 -18.16
CA ARG A 79 5.13 0.09 -16.83
C ARG A 79 4.98 1.15 -15.74
N GLN A 80 5.31 2.41 -16.03
CA GLN A 80 5.18 3.50 -15.06
C GLN A 80 3.71 3.82 -14.79
N ARG A 81 2.85 3.71 -15.80
CA ARG A 81 1.40 3.85 -15.61
C ARG A 81 0.83 2.75 -14.72
N ILE A 82 1.26 1.50 -14.92
CA ILE A 82 0.85 0.37 -14.06
C ILE A 82 1.33 0.59 -12.63
N LEU A 83 2.59 0.99 -12.42
CA LEU A 83 3.11 1.27 -11.09
C LEU A 83 2.35 2.41 -10.41
N LEU A 84 2.08 3.51 -11.11
CA LEU A 84 1.27 4.61 -10.60
C LEU A 84 -0.14 4.14 -10.19
N ALA A 85 -0.79 3.31 -11.01
CA ALA A 85 -2.09 2.76 -10.69
C ALA A 85 -2.04 1.84 -9.46
N LEU A 86 -1.04 0.98 -9.34
CA LEU A 86 -0.84 0.10 -8.18
C LEU A 86 -0.62 0.91 -6.90
N TYR A 87 0.30 1.88 -6.91
CA TYR A 87 0.52 2.78 -5.78
C TYR A 87 -0.73 3.61 -5.47
N GLY A 88 -1.50 4.00 -6.48
CA GLY A 88 -2.79 4.68 -6.34
C GLY A 88 -3.82 3.85 -5.59
N ILE A 89 -4.00 2.59 -5.96
CA ILE A 89 -4.91 1.67 -5.27
C ILE A 89 -4.46 1.46 -3.82
N VAL A 90 -3.18 1.19 -3.60
CA VAL A 90 -2.60 1.01 -2.26
C VAL A 90 -2.80 2.26 -1.41
N PHE A 91 -2.58 3.45 -1.98
CA PHE A 91 -2.82 4.72 -1.31
C PHE A 91 -4.28 4.91 -0.95
N LEU A 92 -5.22 4.62 -1.86
CA LEU A 92 -6.65 4.76 -1.58
C LEU A 92 -7.09 3.87 -0.43
N ILE A 93 -6.63 2.61 -0.40
CA ILE A 93 -6.93 1.70 0.71
C ILE A 93 -6.37 2.25 2.03
N GLY A 94 -5.10 2.67 2.04
CA GLY A 94 -4.49 3.25 3.23
C GLY A 94 -5.14 4.57 3.67
N LEU A 95 -5.56 5.41 2.73
CA LEU A 95 -6.26 6.66 2.98
C LEU A 95 -7.60 6.40 3.66
N CYS A 96 -8.38 5.41 3.22
CA CYS A 96 -9.63 5.02 3.88
C CYS A 96 -9.39 4.63 5.35
N VAL A 97 -8.33 3.86 5.62
CA VAL A 97 -7.96 3.47 6.99
C VAL A 97 -7.53 4.68 7.82
N TRP A 98 -6.72 5.59 7.25
CA TRP A 98 -6.32 6.82 7.93
C TRP A 98 -7.51 7.73 8.24
N LEU A 99 -8.46 7.88 7.31
CA LEU A 99 -9.66 8.69 7.52
C LEU A 99 -10.53 8.14 8.66
N ALA A 100 -10.65 6.82 8.78
CA ALA A 100 -11.33 6.20 9.91
C ALA A 100 -10.60 6.45 11.23
N PHE A 101 -9.25 6.38 11.23
CA PHE A 101 -8.44 6.66 12.41
C PHE A 101 -8.53 8.12 12.87
N LEU A 102 -8.68 9.05 11.92
CA LEU A 102 -8.92 10.47 12.18
C LEU A 102 -10.37 10.77 12.61
N GLY A 103 -11.25 9.76 12.66
CA GLY A 103 -12.66 9.92 13.01
C GLY A 103 -13.50 10.60 11.92
N LEU A 104 -12.98 10.72 10.70
CA LEU A 104 -13.68 11.34 9.57
C LEU A 104 -14.64 10.36 8.86
N VAL A 105 -14.41 9.06 9.03
CA VAL A 105 -15.22 7.96 8.48
C VAL A 105 -15.54 6.99 9.63
N PRO A 106 -16.72 6.32 9.64
CA PRO A 106 -17.07 5.43 10.74
C PRO A 106 -16.08 4.27 10.84
N TYR A 107 -15.47 4.12 12.01
CA TYR A 107 -14.46 3.11 12.29
C TYR A 107 -14.98 1.67 12.09
N GLN A 108 -16.28 1.45 12.23
CA GLN A 108 -16.99 0.18 12.01
C GLN A 108 -16.66 -0.48 10.66
N TRP A 109 -16.46 0.32 9.60
CA TRP A 109 -16.10 -0.21 8.28
C TRP A 109 -14.67 -0.76 8.25
N VAL A 110 -13.76 -0.12 8.99
CA VAL A 110 -12.38 -0.57 9.14
C VAL A 110 -12.32 -1.76 10.09
N ASP A 111 -13.13 -1.76 11.14
CA ASP A 111 -13.27 -2.88 12.06
C ASP A 111 -13.77 -4.14 11.34
N TRP A 112 -14.73 -4.01 10.43
CA TRP A 112 -15.15 -5.12 9.57
C TRP A 112 -14.04 -5.62 8.63
N ILE A 113 -13.23 -4.72 8.07
CA ILE A 113 -12.09 -5.10 7.21
C ILE A 113 -11.01 -5.82 8.00
N ILE A 114 -10.69 -5.33 9.20
CA ILE A 114 -9.59 -5.83 10.04
C ILE A 114 -10.00 -7.10 10.79
N TYR A 115 -11.22 -7.13 11.32
CA TYR A 115 -11.66 -8.18 12.25
C TYR A 115 -12.77 -9.08 11.70
N GLY A 116 -13.36 -8.74 10.55
CA GLY A 116 -14.49 -9.49 9.98
C GLY A 116 -15.77 -9.41 10.80
N ARG A 117 -15.83 -8.54 11.82
CA ARG A 117 -17.02 -8.32 12.66
C ARG A 117 -17.82 -7.14 12.15
N ALA A 118 -19.13 -7.35 12.01
CA ALA A 118 -20.09 -6.27 11.84
C ALA A 118 -20.95 -6.29 13.11
N ASP A 119 -20.67 -5.37 14.02
CA ASP A 119 -21.49 -5.15 15.21
C ASP A 119 -22.76 -4.37 14.82
#